data_AF-A0A956I5Q1-F1
#
_entry.id   AF-A0A956I5Q1-F1
#
_cell.length_a   1.000
_cell.length_b   1.000
_cell.length_c   1.000
_cell.angle_alpha   90.00
_cell.angle_beta   90.00
_cell.angle_gamma   90.00
#
_symmetry.space_group_name_H-M   'P 1'
#
loop_
_entity.id
_entity.type
_entity.pdbx_description
1 polymer ?
#
loop_
_entity_poly.entity_id
_entity_poly.type
_entity_poly.pdbx_seq_one_letter_code
_entity_poly.pdbx_strand_id
1 'polypeptide(L)'
;MRTKAPHWLADAPPWLEPLYLADDTLDWLSESTSAERTSALEGALSVPGAPDHPLFAPVLERCRQRRPLALAQAPEVVDRRGIHAYRPTLWLDRAAPEQLWLGFDADTAPFFWEPAGADGAALGATVARLAGEVRHELDLDRHVRLFVGHVEQLGGGLEDLVTTIGARPGVDGLRWGTEPAFDPWPARWSGNMIAFQMLSAEVLAQRPDALPAISTRTVHSGSVITARDFAGFLTVDVRYASGHRGAAGLASLEGNPFPVDLPMDALAALFGLPLHAARAMRDACAERSDEHFRYDAGAYAAMCFDDLAEMQWLLHDVLTGDADRRALAAELADRLELVGELLRLLARERDPVARQRLMDLTHVGAPS
;
A
#
# COMPACT_ATOMS: atom_id res chain seq x y z
N MET A 1 9.97 5.81 43.59
CA MET A 1 10.09 6.64 42.37
C MET A 1 11.57 6.86 42.12
N ARG A 2 12.11 6.44 40.97
CA ARG A 2 13.46 6.85 40.56
C ARG A 2 13.35 8.29 40.07
N THR A 3 14.11 9.20 40.66
CA THR A 3 14.23 10.58 40.17
C THR A 3 15.11 10.57 38.92
N LYS A 4 14.51 10.74 37.74
CA LYS A 4 15.25 11.04 36.51
C LYS A 4 15.77 12.48 36.58
N ALA A 5 16.93 12.73 35.96
CA ALA A 5 17.41 14.10 35.73
C ALA A 5 16.45 14.81 34.76
N PRO A 6 16.32 16.15 34.78
CA PRO A 6 15.49 16.86 33.83
C PRO A 6 15.93 16.60 32.39
N HIS A 7 15.00 16.66 31.42
CA HIS A 7 15.33 16.49 30.01
C HIS A 7 16.36 17.54 29.58
N TRP A 8 17.33 17.16 28.74
CA TRP A 8 18.40 18.05 28.28
C TRP A 8 17.93 19.20 27.38
N LEU A 9 16.64 19.23 27.01
CA LEU A 9 16.11 20.17 26.02
C LEU A 9 15.67 21.45 26.73
N ALA A 10 16.52 22.48 26.68
CA ALA A 10 16.32 23.73 27.41
C ALA A 10 15.01 24.46 27.04
N ASP A 11 14.61 24.43 25.76
CA ASP A 11 13.39 25.07 25.23
C ASP A 11 12.28 24.05 24.92
N ALA A 12 12.17 23.00 25.73
CA ALA A 12 11.15 21.98 25.55
C ALA A 12 9.73 22.55 25.71
N PRO A 13 8.75 22.09 24.90
CA PRO A 13 7.35 22.35 25.20
C PRO A 13 7.00 21.91 26.64
N PRO A 14 6.20 22.69 27.41
CA PRO A 14 5.94 22.37 28.82
C PRO A 14 5.32 20.99 29.07
N TRP A 15 4.67 20.40 28.07
CA TRP A 15 4.06 19.08 28.14
C TRP A 15 5.08 17.93 28.02
N LEU A 16 6.29 18.18 27.50
CA LEU A 16 7.27 17.13 27.22
C LEU A 16 7.97 16.62 28.50
N GLU A 17 8.29 17.51 29.44
CA GLU A 17 8.98 17.13 30.68
C GLU A 17 8.15 16.13 31.52
N PRO A 18 6.83 16.36 31.77
CA PRO A 18 6.00 15.36 32.44
C PRO A 18 5.98 14.00 31.74
N LEU A 19 6.01 13.98 30.41
CA LEU A 19 6.02 12.76 29.60
C LEU A 19 7.34 12.00 29.77
N TYR A 20 8.47 12.70 29.67
CA TYR A 20 9.82 12.16 29.92
C TYR A 20 9.96 11.53 31.31
N LEU A 21 9.46 12.22 32.33
CA LEU A 21 9.53 11.76 33.72
C LEU A 21 8.60 10.57 33.98
N ALA A 22 7.49 10.45 33.26
CA ALA A 22 6.49 9.41 33.46
C ALA A 22 6.75 8.12 32.65
N ASP A 23 7.42 8.20 31.49
CA ASP A 23 7.59 7.07 30.59
C ASP A 23 8.94 6.37 30.76
N ASP A 24 8.90 5.13 31.29
CA ASP A 24 10.06 4.25 31.43
C ASP A 24 10.17 3.19 30.31
N THR A 25 9.23 3.19 29.37
CA THR A 25 9.18 2.21 28.26
C THR A 25 10.01 2.65 27.06
N LEU A 26 10.25 3.95 26.95
CA LEU A 26 11.06 4.56 25.90
C LEU A 26 12.52 4.70 26.31
N ASP A 27 13.41 4.47 25.35
CA ASP A 27 14.83 4.79 25.49
C ASP A 27 15.07 6.26 25.09
N TRP A 28 15.05 7.14 26.08
CA TRP A 28 15.25 8.58 25.88
C TRP A 28 16.70 8.89 25.51
N LEU A 29 16.88 9.56 24.38
CA LEU A 29 18.19 9.81 23.80
C LEU A 29 18.95 10.89 24.57
N SER A 30 20.27 10.76 24.61
CA SER A 30 21.16 11.84 24.99
C SER A 30 21.16 12.94 23.92
N GLU A 31 21.57 14.15 24.29
CA GLU A 31 21.72 15.27 23.36
C GLU A 31 22.63 14.92 22.16
N SER A 32 23.75 14.24 22.41
CA SER A 32 24.67 13.85 21.34
C SER A 32 24.06 12.85 20.37
N THR A 33 23.33 11.84 20.88
CA THR A 33 22.67 10.83 20.03
C THR A 33 21.47 11.42 19.29
N SER A 34 20.75 12.35 19.91
CA SER A 34 19.70 13.14 19.28
C SER A 34 20.24 13.95 18.10
N ALA A 35 21.37 14.66 18.29
CA ALA A 35 22.02 15.45 17.24
C ALA A 35 22.53 14.57 16.08
N GLU A 36 23.15 13.42 16.38
CA GLU A 36 23.63 12.48 15.37
C GLU A 36 22.49 11.96 14.48
N ARG A 37 21.39 11.50 15.09
CA ARG A 37 20.22 10.99 14.35
C ARG A 37 19.53 12.08 13.53
N THR A 38 19.40 13.26 14.11
CA THR A 38 18.80 14.41 13.41
C THR A 38 19.62 14.78 12.18
N SER A 39 20.94 14.86 12.33
CA SER A 39 21.87 15.12 11.21
C SER A 39 21.82 14.02 10.14
N ALA A 40 21.72 12.74 10.54
CA ALA A 40 21.60 11.63 9.61
C ALA A 40 20.31 11.72 8.76
N LEU A 41 19.18 12.04 9.39
CA LEU A 41 17.91 12.24 8.69
C LEU A 41 17.97 13.44 7.72
N GLU A 42 18.52 14.57 8.16
CA GLU A 42 18.72 15.74 7.30
C GLU A 42 19.65 15.44 6.10
N GLY A 43 20.70 14.63 6.34
CA GLY A 43 21.58 14.12 5.30
C GLY A 43 20.83 13.26 4.28
N ALA A 44 19.98 12.34 4.73
CA ALA A 44 19.16 11.50 3.86
C ALA A 44 18.18 12.33 2.99
N LEU A 45 17.58 13.38 3.54
CA LEU A 45 16.71 14.31 2.81
C LEU A 45 17.46 15.27 1.85
N SER A 46 18.79 15.32 1.95
CA SER A 46 19.64 16.15 1.10
C SER A 46 20.07 15.45 -0.18
N VAL A 47 19.94 14.12 -0.26
CA VAL A 47 20.29 13.32 -1.45
C VAL A 47 19.02 13.07 -2.30
N PRO A 48 18.87 13.71 -3.48
CA PRO A 48 17.74 13.44 -4.35
C PRO A 48 17.83 12.01 -4.89
N GLY A 49 16.75 11.23 -4.76
CA GLY A 49 16.63 9.91 -5.39
C GLY A 49 17.40 8.78 -4.71
N ALA A 50 17.67 8.87 -3.40
CA ALA A 50 18.13 7.70 -2.66
C ALA A 50 17.12 6.54 -2.85
N PRO A 51 17.60 5.31 -3.17
CA PRO A 51 16.74 4.20 -3.60
C PRO A 51 15.71 3.78 -2.54
N ASP A 52 16.02 4.00 -1.27
CA ASP A 52 15.23 3.53 -0.14
C ASP A 52 13.96 4.37 0.08
N HIS A 53 13.96 5.64 -0.36
CA HIS A 53 12.82 6.55 -0.27
C HIS A 53 12.76 7.51 -1.49
N PRO A 54 12.19 7.10 -2.63
CA PRO A 54 12.00 7.98 -3.78
C PRO A 54 10.92 9.02 -3.49
N LEU A 55 11.28 10.04 -2.71
CA LEU A 55 10.44 11.21 -2.49
C LEU A 55 10.47 12.09 -3.74
N PHE A 56 9.31 12.31 -4.35
CA PHE A 56 9.20 13.31 -5.41
C PHE A 56 9.31 14.73 -4.82
N ALA A 57 9.75 15.69 -5.65
CA ALA A 57 10.21 17.01 -5.21
C ALA A 57 9.21 17.74 -4.26
N PRO A 58 7.90 17.84 -4.57
CA PRO A 58 6.93 18.42 -3.65
C PRO A 58 6.89 17.81 -2.24
N VAL A 59 7.04 16.49 -2.11
CA VAL A 59 7.04 15.82 -0.81
C VAL A 59 8.37 16.03 -0.09
N LEU A 60 9.48 15.97 -0.82
CA LEU A 60 10.79 16.26 -0.27
C LEU A 60 10.87 17.68 0.29
N GLU A 61 10.28 18.65 -0.41
CA GLU A 61 10.20 20.03 0.05
C GLU A 61 9.40 20.16 1.35
N ARG A 62 8.26 19.47 1.45
CA ARG A 62 7.49 19.41 2.71
C ARG A 62 8.29 18.79 3.85
N CYS A 63 9.08 17.75 3.60
CA CYS A 63 9.98 17.18 4.60
C CYS A 63 11.02 18.20 5.08
N ARG A 64 11.61 18.97 4.16
CA ARG A 64 12.65 19.98 4.47
C ARG A 64 12.12 21.19 5.26
N GLN A 65 10.83 21.45 5.20
CA GLN A 65 10.19 22.50 5.98
C GLN A 65 10.04 22.13 7.46
N ARG A 66 10.12 20.83 7.79
CA ARG A 66 10.12 20.38 9.18
C ARG A 66 11.47 20.64 9.85
N ARG A 67 11.46 20.75 11.17
CA ARG A 67 12.66 20.94 12.00
C ARG A 67 12.75 19.79 12.99
N PRO A 68 13.15 18.60 12.52
CA PRO A 68 13.10 17.39 13.30
C PRO A 68 14.10 17.42 14.45
N LEU A 69 13.74 16.83 15.58
CA LEU A 69 14.62 16.59 16.71
C LEU A 69 14.31 15.21 17.30
N ALA A 70 15.26 14.28 17.21
CA ALA A 70 15.07 12.94 17.79
C ALA A 70 15.06 13.03 19.32
N LEU A 71 14.07 12.42 19.97
CA LEU A 71 13.91 12.49 21.43
C LEU A 71 14.10 11.14 22.11
N ALA A 72 13.52 10.09 21.55
CA ALA A 72 13.53 8.77 22.17
C ALA A 72 13.38 7.67 21.12
N GLN A 73 13.69 6.44 21.50
CA GLN A 73 13.38 5.25 20.72
C GLN A 73 12.30 4.43 21.41
N ALA A 74 11.34 3.97 20.61
CA ALA A 74 10.35 2.99 21.05
C ALA A 74 10.97 1.58 21.09
N PRO A 75 10.29 0.60 21.71
CA PRO A 75 10.71 -0.79 21.67
C PRO A 75 10.96 -1.28 20.23
N GLU A 76 12.01 -2.08 20.07
CA GLU A 76 12.37 -2.65 18.78
C GLU A 76 11.23 -3.53 18.24
N VAL A 77 10.90 -3.33 16.96
CA VAL A 77 9.93 -4.14 16.23
C VAL A 77 10.72 -4.97 15.25
N VAL A 78 10.52 -6.28 15.26
CA VAL A 78 11.20 -7.18 14.33
C VAL A 78 10.19 -7.71 13.34
N ASP A 79 10.57 -7.80 12.07
CA ASP A 79 9.76 -8.46 11.07
C ASP A 79 9.45 -9.92 11.47
N ARG A 80 8.44 -10.50 10.84
CA ARG A 80 7.98 -11.85 11.18
C ARG A 80 9.05 -12.93 10.94
N ARG A 81 10.07 -12.65 10.12
CA ARG A 81 11.20 -13.54 9.86
C ARG A 81 12.32 -13.43 10.90
N GLY A 82 12.31 -12.39 11.74
CA GLY A 82 13.39 -12.16 12.68
C GLY A 82 14.66 -11.59 12.04
N ILE A 83 14.59 -11.09 10.80
CA ILE A 83 15.74 -10.67 10.00
C ILE A 83 15.94 -9.16 10.13
N HIS A 84 14.86 -8.39 10.04
CA HIS A 84 14.92 -6.94 10.05
C HIS A 84 14.38 -6.40 11.37
N ALA A 85 15.25 -5.72 12.11
CA ALA A 85 14.91 -5.03 13.34
C ALA A 85 14.76 -3.54 13.06
N TYR A 86 13.55 -3.02 13.28
CA TYR A 86 13.19 -1.62 13.15
C TYR A 86 13.24 -0.97 14.52
N ARG A 87 13.76 0.25 14.59
CA ARG A 87 13.85 1.00 15.84
C ARG A 87 13.06 2.30 15.72
N PRO A 88 11.72 2.23 15.90
CA PRO A 88 10.87 3.39 15.76
C PRO A 88 11.36 4.53 16.65
N THR A 89 11.46 5.71 16.06
CA THR A 89 12.06 6.88 16.71
C THR A 89 10.99 7.93 16.91
N LEU A 90 10.94 8.48 18.12
CA LEU A 90 10.08 9.62 18.45
C LEU A 90 10.81 10.91 18.15
N TRP A 91 10.11 11.77 17.42
CA TRP A 91 10.58 13.03 16.91
C TRP A 91 9.70 14.16 17.44
N LEU A 92 10.34 15.28 17.77
CA LEU A 92 9.69 16.58 17.90
C LEU A 92 9.95 17.38 16.62
N ASP A 93 8.90 17.88 15.98
CA ASP A 93 9.06 18.89 14.93
C ASP A 93 9.02 20.27 15.58
N ARG A 94 10.15 20.99 15.60
CA ARG A 94 10.20 22.33 16.18
C ARG A 94 9.38 23.36 15.41
N ALA A 95 8.99 23.07 14.16
CA ALA A 95 8.06 23.91 13.41
C ALA A 95 6.58 23.67 13.80
N ALA A 96 6.28 22.50 14.37
CA ALA A 96 4.95 22.08 14.83
C ALA A 96 5.06 21.37 16.20
N PRO A 97 5.40 22.13 17.28
CA PRO A 97 5.76 21.57 18.58
C PRO A 97 4.56 21.17 19.45
N GLU A 98 3.36 21.12 18.88
CA GLU A 98 2.12 20.74 19.59
C GLU A 98 1.96 19.23 19.80
N GLN A 99 2.80 18.40 19.17
CA GLN A 99 2.75 16.94 19.31
C GLN A 99 4.09 16.27 18.99
N LEU A 100 4.23 15.03 19.45
CA LEU A 100 5.25 14.09 19.00
C LEU A 100 4.85 13.41 17.71
N TRP A 101 5.87 12.98 16.98
CA TRP A 101 5.78 12.23 15.73
C TRP A 101 6.56 10.94 15.87
N LEU A 102 6.01 9.83 15.37
CA LEU A 102 6.66 8.54 15.38
C LEU A 102 7.11 8.19 13.95
N GLY A 103 8.41 8.05 13.76
CA GLY A 103 8.98 7.41 12.57
C GLY A 103 9.12 5.91 12.81
N PHE A 104 8.82 5.10 11.80
CA PHE A 104 8.91 3.64 11.86
C PHE A 104 10.34 3.12 12.04
N ASP A 105 11.31 3.92 11.60
CA ASP A 105 12.73 3.78 11.89
C ASP A 105 13.41 5.17 11.90
N ALA A 106 14.71 5.21 12.15
CA ALA A 106 15.51 6.43 12.27
C ALA A 106 15.62 7.23 10.96
N ASP A 107 15.55 6.56 9.82
CA ASP A 107 15.68 7.13 8.48
C ASP A 107 14.32 7.41 7.81
N THR A 108 13.22 7.02 8.46
CA THR A 108 11.87 7.23 7.95
C THR A 108 11.65 8.72 7.70
N ALA A 109 11.37 9.07 6.45
CA ALA A 109 11.17 10.47 6.07
C ALA A 109 10.01 11.11 6.87
N PRO A 110 10.11 12.40 7.23
CA PRO A 110 9.09 13.05 8.07
C PRO A 110 7.68 13.07 7.50
N PHE A 111 7.54 12.90 6.20
CA PHE A 111 6.26 12.73 5.53
C PHE A 111 5.54 11.45 5.94
N PHE A 112 6.27 10.39 6.30
CA PHE A 112 5.72 9.11 6.73
C PHE A 112 5.54 8.97 8.24
N TRP A 113 5.79 10.03 9.00
CA TRP A 113 5.64 9.99 10.44
C TRP A 113 4.18 9.98 10.86
N GLU A 114 3.89 9.17 11.88
CA GLU A 114 2.57 9.10 12.48
C GLU A 114 2.45 10.04 13.69
N PRO A 115 1.34 10.78 13.85
CA PRO A 115 1.10 11.55 15.06
C PRO A 115 1.06 10.68 16.32
N ALA A 116 1.90 10.99 17.30
CA ALA A 116 1.96 10.31 18.60
C ALA A 116 1.33 11.12 19.75
N GLY A 117 0.83 12.34 19.45
CA GLY A 117 0.19 13.21 20.43
C GLY A 117 1.18 13.88 21.39
N ALA A 118 0.66 14.55 22.42
CA ALA A 118 1.45 15.34 23.37
C ALA A 118 1.34 14.84 24.82
N ASP A 119 0.68 13.70 25.04
CA ASP A 119 0.47 13.11 26.35
C ASP A 119 0.76 11.60 26.33
N GLY A 120 0.98 11.02 27.52
CA GLY A 120 1.37 9.62 27.65
C GLY A 120 0.31 8.63 27.20
N ALA A 121 -0.99 9.00 27.22
CA ALA A 121 -2.05 8.11 26.77
C ALA A 121 -2.07 8.00 25.25
N ALA A 122 -1.96 9.13 24.55
CA ALA A 122 -1.86 9.18 23.10
C ALA A 122 -0.57 8.48 22.61
N LEU A 123 0.55 8.76 23.27
CA LEU A 123 1.82 8.13 22.94
C LEU A 123 1.79 6.62 23.16
N GLY A 124 1.30 6.19 24.33
CA GLY A 124 1.13 4.78 24.65
C GLY A 124 0.22 4.06 23.66
N ALA A 125 -0.88 4.70 23.24
CA ALA A 125 -1.78 4.13 22.21
C ALA A 125 -1.09 4.01 20.84
N THR A 126 -0.26 4.97 20.44
CA THR A 126 0.49 4.90 19.17
C THR A 126 1.60 3.85 19.23
N VAL A 127 2.38 3.79 20.30
CA VAL A 127 3.44 2.79 20.49
C VAL A 127 2.87 1.38 20.62
N ALA A 128 1.77 1.19 21.34
CA ALA A 128 1.14 -0.13 21.50
C ALA A 128 0.69 -0.74 20.16
N ARG A 129 0.36 0.09 19.16
CA ARG A 129 0.00 -0.40 17.82
C ARG A 129 1.19 -1.01 17.08
N LEU A 130 2.41 -0.54 17.33
CA LEU A 130 3.62 -1.11 16.74
C LEU A 130 3.90 -2.55 17.19
N ALA A 131 3.47 -2.89 18.40
CA ALA A 131 3.59 -4.22 18.99
C ALA A 131 2.37 -5.11 18.71
N GLY A 132 1.44 -4.65 17.87
CA GLY A 132 0.14 -5.29 17.66
C GLY A 132 0.26 -6.73 17.15
N GLU A 133 -0.65 -7.59 17.63
CA GLU A 133 -0.82 -8.92 17.07
C GLU A 133 -1.19 -8.84 15.58
N VAL A 134 -0.59 -9.70 14.77
CA VAL A 134 -0.91 -9.81 13.33
C VAL A 134 -2.38 -10.21 13.22
N ARG A 135 -3.22 -9.25 12.80
CA ARG A 135 -4.65 -9.48 12.62
C ARG A 135 -4.90 -10.40 11.45
N HIS A 136 -5.91 -11.25 11.58
CA HIS A 136 -6.36 -12.04 10.44
C HIS A 136 -6.88 -11.10 9.34
N GLU A 137 -6.70 -11.47 8.07
CA GLU A 137 -7.05 -10.60 6.94
C GLU A 137 -8.55 -10.24 6.90
N LEU A 138 -9.39 -11.13 7.43
CA LEU A 138 -10.84 -10.91 7.59
C LEU A 138 -11.19 -9.84 8.64
N ASP A 139 -10.27 -9.52 9.56
CA ASP A 139 -10.44 -8.48 10.56
C ASP A 139 -10.00 -7.09 10.04
N LEU A 140 -9.51 -7.03 8.79
CA LEU A 140 -9.15 -5.79 8.10
C LEU A 140 -10.39 -5.28 7.35
N ASP A 141 -11.03 -4.27 7.93
CA ASP A 141 -12.33 -3.71 7.54
C ASP A 141 -12.24 -2.64 6.45
N ARG A 142 -11.04 -2.14 6.15
CA ARG A 142 -10.78 -1.19 5.06
C ARG A 142 -10.09 -1.89 3.90
N HIS A 143 -10.43 -1.45 2.69
CA HIS A 143 -9.86 -1.93 1.45
C HIS A 143 -9.78 -0.78 0.44
N VAL A 144 -8.66 -0.70 -0.27
CA VAL A 144 -8.50 0.16 -1.45
C VAL A 144 -7.76 -0.61 -2.53
N ARG A 145 -8.20 -0.47 -3.78
CA ARG A 145 -7.46 -0.93 -4.95
C ARG A 145 -6.94 0.27 -5.71
N LEU A 146 -5.71 0.19 -6.19
CA LEU A 146 -5.00 1.21 -6.94
C LEU A 146 -4.43 0.61 -8.22
N PHE A 147 -4.52 1.34 -9.32
CA PHE A 147 -3.98 0.93 -10.61
C PHE A 147 -2.53 1.40 -10.71
N VAL A 148 -1.62 0.51 -11.10
CA VAL A 148 -0.19 0.84 -11.25
C VAL A 148 0.14 1.16 -12.70
N GLY A 149 -0.34 0.36 -13.65
CA GLY A 149 0.03 0.50 -15.05
C GLY A 149 -0.05 -0.82 -15.79
N HIS A 150 0.21 -0.77 -17.09
CA HIS A 150 0.34 -1.98 -17.91
C HIS A 150 1.81 -2.43 -17.99
N VAL A 151 2.04 -3.75 -18.02
CA VAL A 151 3.39 -4.35 -18.04
C VAL A 151 4.28 -3.80 -19.16
N GLU A 152 3.72 -3.51 -20.34
CA GLU A 152 4.47 -2.93 -21.46
C GLU A 152 4.97 -1.51 -21.19
N GLN A 153 4.20 -0.70 -20.44
CA GLN A 153 4.57 0.67 -20.10
C GLN A 153 5.55 0.71 -18.93
N LEU A 154 5.38 -0.20 -17.98
CA LEU A 154 6.24 -0.32 -16.80
C LEU A 154 7.59 -0.98 -17.13
N GLY A 155 7.66 -1.77 -18.21
CA GLY A 155 8.85 -2.56 -18.55
C GLY A 155 9.11 -3.71 -17.59
N GLY A 156 8.10 -4.13 -16.82
CA GLY A 156 8.19 -5.14 -15.77
C GLY A 156 6.82 -5.72 -15.41
N GLY A 157 6.84 -6.95 -14.89
CA GLY A 157 5.63 -7.73 -14.57
C GLY A 157 5.24 -7.69 -13.10
N LEU A 158 4.33 -8.62 -12.72
CA LEU A 158 3.89 -8.82 -11.35
C LEU A 158 5.07 -9.02 -10.37
N GLU A 159 6.05 -9.85 -10.75
CA GLU A 159 7.20 -10.15 -9.89
C GLU A 159 8.09 -8.93 -9.64
N ASP A 160 8.27 -8.06 -10.64
CA ASP A 160 9.06 -6.83 -10.52
C ASP A 160 8.37 -5.83 -9.59
N LEU A 161 7.04 -5.69 -9.72
CA LEU A 161 6.22 -4.86 -8.84
C LEU A 161 6.31 -5.36 -7.39
N VAL A 162 6.15 -6.66 -7.17
CA VAL A 162 6.23 -7.29 -5.84
C VAL A 162 7.63 -7.16 -5.25
N THR A 163 8.67 -7.27 -6.08
CA THR A 163 10.05 -7.06 -5.64
C THR A 163 10.29 -5.61 -5.24
N THR A 164 9.75 -4.65 -6.01
CA THR A 164 9.82 -3.22 -5.70
C THR A 164 9.12 -2.91 -4.38
N ILE A 165 7.91 -3.44 -4.16
CA ILE A 165 7.17 -3.27 -2.89
C ILE A 165 7.93 -3.91 -1.73
N GLY A 166 8.39 -5.15 -1.88
CA GLY A 166 9.07 -5.88 -0.81
C GLY A 166 10.50 -5.41 -0.53
N ALA A 167 11.07 -4.53 -1.35
CA ALA A 167 12.32 -3.84 -1.06
C ALA A 167 12.12 -2.62 -0.15
N ARG A 168 10.87 -2.20 0.11
CA ARG A 168 10.58 -1.04 0.94
C ARG A 168 10.78 -1.33 2.43
N PRO A 169 11.33 -0.37 3.20
CA PRO A 169 11.34 -0.47 4.65
C PRO A 169 9.94 -0.68 5.21
N GLY A 170 9.81 -1.56 6.21
CA GLY A 170 8.53 -1.85 6.86
C GLY A 170 7.62 -2.80 6.09
N VAL A 171 8.09 -3.47 5.03
CA VAL A 171 7.39 -4.59 4.38
C VAL A 171 8.03 -5.91 4.78
N ASP A 172 7.22 -6.90 5.14
CA ASP A 172 7.70 -8.21 5.54
C ASP A 172 8.23 -9.01 4.35
N GLY A 173 9.21 -9.87 4.59
CA GLY A 173 9.75 -10.75 3.56
C GLY A 173 8.89 -12.00 3.30
N LEU A 174 7.68 -12.07 3.86
CA LEU A 174 6.82 -13.25 3.83
C LEU A 174 5.70 -13.05 2.81
N ARG A 175 5.87 -13.66 1.65
CA ARG A 175 4.94 -13.52 0.52
C ARG A 175 4.10 -14.77 0.35
N TRP A 176 2.89 -14.62 -0.20
CA TRP A 176 2.05 -15.75 -0.58
C TRP A 176 1.27 -15.45 -1.87
N GLY A 177 0.94 -16.49 -2.61
CA GLY A 177 0.19 -16.46 -3.86
C GLY A 177 -1.31 -16.55 -3.65
N THR A 178 -2.02 -17.06 -4.64
CA THR A 178 -3.49 -17.24 -4.61
C THR A 178 -3.94 -18.62 -4.15
N GLU A 179 -3.04 -19.60 -4.04
CA GLU A 179 -3.36 -20.93 -3.51
C GLU A 179 -3.83 -20.86 -2.04
N PRO A 180 -3.09 -20.21 -1.12
CA PRO A 180 -3.63 -19.88 0.19
C PRO A 180 -4.72 -18.81 0.07
N ALA A 181 -5.88 -19.06 0.68
CA ALA A 181 -6.97 -18.07 0.70
C ALA A 181 -6.63 -16.81 1.53
N PHE A 182 -5.76 -16.96 2.53
CA PHE A 182 -5.30 -15.90 3.44
C PHE A 182 -3.81 -16.13 3.76
N ASP A 183 -3.18 -15.16 4.42
CA ASP A 183 -1.81 -15.26 4.93
C ASP A 183 -1.55 -16.59 5.67
N PRO A 184 -0.76 -17.50 5.07
CA PRO A 184 -0.50 -18.82 5.64
C PRO A 184 0.62 -18.82 6.67
N TRP A 185 1.34 -17.69 6.81
CA TRP A 185 2.53 -17.63 7.63
C TRP A 185 2.18 -17.50 9.12
N PRO A 186 3.02 -18.01 10.03
CA PRO A 186 2.83 -17.80 11.46
C PRO A 186 3.11 -16.33 11.84
N ALA A 187 2.58 -15.87 12.98
CA ALA A 187 2.89 -14.53 13.50
C ALA A 187 4.41 -14.30 13.68
N ARG A 188 5.18 -15.37 13.94
CA ARG A 188 6.64 -15.36 13.92
C ARG A 188 7.16 -16.64 13.29
N TRP A 189 8.00 -16.52 12.27
CA TRP A 189 8.70 -17.62 11.63
C TRP A 189 9.98 -17.96 12.39
N SER A 190 10.18 -19.23 12.72
CA SER A 190 11.38 -19.73 13.41
C SER A 190 12.06 -20.89 12.70
N GLY A 191 11.67 -21.18 11.46
CA GLY A 191 12.26 -22.25 10.64
C GLY A 191 13.60 -21.84 10.03
N ASN A 192 14.42 -22.83 9.67
CA ASN A 192 15.67 -22.59 8.95
C ASN A 192 15.42 -22.20 7.47
N MET A 193 16.46 -21.76 6.77
CA MET A 193 16.36 -21.28 5.39
C MET A 193 15.87 -22.36 4.40
N ILE A 194 16.23 -23.63 4.61
CA ILE A 194 15.82 -24.73 3.74
C ILE A 194 14.30 -24.97 3.88
N ALA A 195 13.81 -25.04 5.12
CA ALA A 195 12.38 -25.16 5.40
C ALA A 195 11.60 -23.96 4.84
N PHE A 196 12.17 -22.75 4.95
CA PHE A 196 11.59 -21.56 4.37
C PHE A 196 11.47 -21.65 2.84
N GLN A 197 12.52 -22.08 2.13
CA GLN A 197 12.49 -22.24 0.67
C GLN A 197 11.47 -23.27 0.21
N MET A 198 11.40 -24.43 0.89
CA MET A 198 10.41 -25.47 0.56
C MET A 198 8.97 -24.96 0.74
N LEU A 199 8.68 -24.34 1.88
CA LEU A 199 7.34 -23.83 2.16
C LEU A 199 6.99 -22.65 1.25
N SER A 200 7.96 -21.79 0.92
CA SER A 200 7.76 -20.64 0.02
C SER A 200 7.23 -21.07 -1.35
N ALA A 201 7.71 -22.19 -1.91
CA ALA A 201 7.22 -22.68 -3.19
C ALA A 201 5.73 -23.08 -3.13
N GLU A 202 5.32 -23.72 -2.03
CA GLU A 202 3.92 -24.11 -1.81
C GLU A 202 3.03 -22.88 -1.57
N VAL A 203 3.46 -21.94 -0.74
CA VAL A 203 2.63 -20.77 -0.40
C VAL A 203 2.58 -19.72 -1.50
N LEU A 204 3.56 -19.68 -2.42
CA LEU A 204 3.56 -18.78 -3.58
C LEU A 204 2.79 -19.35 -4.78
N ALA A 205 2.32 -20.60 -4.69
CA ALA A 205 1.55 -21.23 -5.75
C ALA A 205 0.30 -20.39 -6.12
N GLN A 206 -0.07 -20.47 -7.39
CA GLN A 206 -1.22 -19.76 -7.95
C GLN A 206 -2.34 -20.76 -8.22
N ARG A 207 -3.57 -20.36 -7.88
CA ARG A 207 -4.78 -21.09 -8.28
C ARG A 207 -4.99 -20.96 -9.78
N PRO A 208 -5.26 -22.06 -10.50
CA PRO A 208 -5.51 -22.02 -11.95
C PRO A 208 -6.70 -21.13 -12.36
N ASP A 209 -7.69 -21.00 -11.49
CA ASP A 209 -8.95 -20.26 -11.69
C ASP A 209 -8.96 -18.87 -11.02
N ALA A 210 -7.83 -18.42 -10.48
CA ALA A 210 -7.70 -17.10 -9.87
C ALA A 210 -6.81 -16.17 -10.69
N LEU A 211 -7.08 -14.87 -10.61
CA LEU A 211 -6.16 -13.85 -11.14
C LEU A 211 -4.81 -13.96 -10.43
N PRO A 212 -3.68 -14.05 -11.16
CA PRO A 212 -2.36 -14.11 -10.55
C PRO A 212 -2.16 -12.96 -9.57
N ALA A 213 -1.73 -13.31 -8.36
CA ALA A 213 -1.51 -12.34 -7.31
C ALA A 213 -0.42 -12.78 -6.35
N ILE A 214 0.28 -11.80 -5.78
CA ILE A 214 1.22 -12.04 -4.68
C ILE A 214 0.95 -11.00 -3.60
N SER A 215 0.80 -11.50 -2.38
CA SER A 215 0.51 -10.72 -1.19
C SER A 215 1.68 -10.72 -0.22
N THR A 216 1.77 -9.66 0.58
CA THR A 216 2.76 -9.45 1.65
C THR A 216 2.13 -8.58 2.74
N ARG A 217 2.76 -8.45 3.91
CA ARG A 217 2.30 -7.53 4.95
C ARG A 217 3.25 -6.41 5.24
N THR A 218 2.71 -5.31 5.72
CA THR A 218 3.52 -4.30 6.40
C THR A 218 3.80 -4.72 7.85
N VAL A 219 4.97 -4.32 8.36
CA VAL A 219 5.47 -4.75 9.66
C VAL A 219 4.73 -4.08 10.82
N HIS A 220 4.35 -2.81 10.69
CA HIS A 220 3.86 -2.02 11.82
C HIS A 220 2.34 -2.03 11.95
N SER A 221 1.62 -1.86 10.84
CA SER A 221 0.14 -1.90 10.83
C SER A 221 -0.41 -3.28 10.53
N GLY A 222 0.41 -4.22 10.05
CA GLY A 222 -0.04 -5.54 9.62
C GLY A 222 -0.95 -5.50 8.40
N SER A 223 -0.95 -4.39 7.64
CA SER A 223 -1.75 -4.24 6.43
C SER A 223 -1.34 -5.27 5.40
N VAL A 224 -2.31 -5.82 4.66
CA VAL A 224 -2.05 -6.75 3.56
C VAL A 224 -1.97 -5.95 2.27
N ILE A 225 -0.85 -6.07 1.57
CA ILE A 225 -0.65 -5.51 0.24
C ILE A 225 -0.64 -6.67 -0.75
N THR A 226 -1.56 -6.65 -1.72
CA THR A 226 -1.66 -7.66 -2.77
C THR A 226 -1.46 -7.02 -4.13
N ALA A 227 -0.38 -7.38 -4.82
CA ALA A 227 -0.21 -7.04 -6.23
C ALA A 227 -0.95 -8.08 -7.08
N ARG A 228 -1.66 -7.65 -8.12
CA ARG A 228 -2.40 -8.53 -9.03
C ARG A 228 -2.10 -8.20 -10.48
N ASP A 229 -2.20 -9.21 -11.32
CA ASP A 229 -2.12 -9.07 -12.78
C ASP A 229 -3.48 -9.42 -13.41
N PHE A 230 -4.09 -8.40 -14.03
CA PHE A 230 -5.26 -8.56 -14.87
C PHE A 230 -4.85 -8.45 -16.34
N ALA A 231 -4.35 -9.55 -16.91
CA ALA A 231 -3.95 -9.64 -18.32
C ALA A 231 -3.04 -8.48 -18.78
N GLY A 232 -1.99 -8.22 -18.01
CA GLY A 232 -1.01 -7.16 -18.21
C GLY A 232 -1.33 -5.88 -17.45
N PHE A 233 -2.55 -5.67 -16.95
CA PHE A 233 -2.91 -4.52 -16.13
C PHE A 233 -2.62 -4.82 -14.66
N LEU A 234 -1.60 -4.16 -14.10
CA LEU A 234 -1.18 -4.36 -12.73
C LEU A 234 -1.96 -3.47 -11.76
N THR A 235 -2.48 -4.08 -10.70
CA THR A 235 -3.13 -3.38 -9.60
C THR A 235 -2.48 -3.74 -8.26
N VAL A 236 -2.66 -2.87 -7.28
CA VAL A 236 -2.34 -3.15 -5.88
C VAL A 236 -3.58 -2.94 -5.02
N ASP A 237 -3.98 -3.99 -4.32
CA ASP A 237 -4.95 -3.95 -3.24
C ASP A 237 -4.24 -3.72 -1.91
N VAL A 238 -4.81 -2.87 -1.06
CA VAL A 238 -4.41 -2.75 0.35
C VAL A 238 -5.59 -3.00 1.24
N ARG A 239 -5.50 -4.02 2.10
CA ARG A 239 -6.44 -4.25 3.20
C ARG A 239 -5.80 -3.81 4.50
N TYR A 240 -6.54 -3.07 5.31
CA TYR A 240 -6.01 -2.50 6.56
C TYR A 240 -7.14 -2.31 7.57
N ALA A 241 -6.76 -2.11 8.84
CA ALA A 241 -7.72 -1.80 9.90
C ALA A 241 -8.12 -0.33 9.86
N SER A 242 -9.33 0.01 10.28
CA SER A 242 -9.71 1.41 10.53
C SER A 242 -9.04 1.99 11.78
N GLY A 243 -9.02 3.34 11.87
CA GLY A 243 -8.56 4.07 13.05
C GLY A 243 -7.12 4.59 12.98
N HIS A 244 -6.43 4.42 11.85
CA HIS A 244 -5.13 5.08 11.63
C HIS A 244 -5.33 6.56 11.31
N ARG A 245 -4.36 7.38 11.75
CA ARG A 245 -4.37 8.84 11.54
C ARG A 245 -3.33 9.28 10.50
N GLY A 246 -2.96 8.37 9.61
CA GLY A 246 -1.74 8.48 8.82
C GLY A 246 -1.78 9.55 7.74
N ALA A 247 -2.70 9.43 6.79
CA ALA A 247 -2.58 10.10 5.49
C ALA A 247 -3.25 11.50 5.43
N ALA A 248 -3.56 12.16 6.54
CA ALA A 248 -4.19 13.48 6.52
C ALA A 248 -3.36 14.53 5.75
N GLY A 249 -2.02 14.42 5.79
CA GLY A 249 -1.13 15.26 4.98
C GLY A 249 -1.24 15.04 3.47
N LEU A 250 -1.72 13.86 3.03
CA LEU A 250 -1.93 13.52 1.62
C LEU A 250 -3.15 14.19 1.00
N ALA A 251 -4.17 14.52 1.80
CA ALA A 251 -5.38 15.18 1.29
C ALA A 251 -5.08 16.52 0.60
N SER A 252 -3.94 17.13 0.93
CA SER A 252 -3.45 18.37 0.33
C SER A 252 -2.57 18.17 -0.93
N LEU A 253 -2.36 16.93 -1.37
CA LEU A 253 -1.67 16.62 -2.62
C LEU A 253 -2.71 16.42 -3.73
N GLU A 254 -2.59 17.21 -4.79
CA GLU A 254 -3.44 17.09 -5.96
C GLU A 254 -3.30 15.70 -6.59
N GLY A 255 -4.43 15.09 -6.95
CA GLY A 255 -4.45 13.75 -7.55
C GLY A 255 -4.11 12.60 -6.61
N ASN A 256 -4.05 12.83 -5.28
CA ASN A 256 -3.76 11.78 -4.30
C ASN A 256 -4.72 10.58 -4.45
N PRO A 257 -4.22 9.38 -4.77
CA PRO A 257 -5.07 8.20 -4.92
C PRO A 257 -5.35 7.50 -3.58
N PHE A 258 -4.64 7.87 -2.50
CA PHE A 258 -4.69 7.17 -1.23
C PHE A 258 -5.80 7.68 -0.29
N PRO A 259 -6.51 6.77 0.41
CA PRO A 259 -7.41 7.14 1.49
C PRO A 259 -6.68 7.89 2.62
N VAL A 260 -7.35 8.84 3.26
CA VAL A 260 -6.78 9.67 4.34
C VAL A 260 -6.51 8.88 5.62
N ASP A 261 -7.13 7.72 5.78
CA ASP A 261 -6.98 6.79 6.89
C ASP A 261 -6.02 5.62 6.58
N LEU A 262 -5.33 5.64 5.43
CA LEU A 262 -4.32 4.64 5.10
C LEU A 262 -3.17 4.67 6.14
N PRO A 263 -2.70 3.50 6.64
CA PRO A 263 -1.53 3.42 7.51
C PRO A 263 -0.26 3.95 6.82
N MET A 264 0.59 4.65 7.57
CA MET A 264 1.76 5.32 6.96
C MET A 264 2.84 4.35 6.48
N ASP A 265 2.94 3.16 7.07
CA ASP A 265 3.86 2.12 6.61
C ASP A 265 3.37 1.48 5.30
N ALA A 266 2.06 1.27 5.15
CA ALA A 266 1.45 0.86 3.89
C ALA A 266 1.60 1.94 2.81
N LEU A 267 1.42 3.21 3.17
CA LEU A 267 1.70 4.31 2.25
C LEU A 267 3.18 4.32 1.83
N ALA A 268 4.11 4.18 2.76
CA ALA A 268 5.54 4.15 2.47
C ALA A 268 5.93 2.99 1.54
N ALA A 269 5.30 1.82 1.71
CA ALA A 269 5.48 0.66 0.84
C ALA A 269 5.04 0.90 -0.61
N LEU A 270 4.04 1.76 -0.81
CA LEU A 270 3.49 2.09 -2.12
C LEU A 270 4.05 3.37 -2.73
N PHE A 271 4.77 4.15 -1.94
CA PHE A 271 5.20 5.46 -2.35
C PHE A 271 6.22 5.40 -3.50
N GLY A 272 6.07 6.30 -4.47
CA GLY A 272 6.88 6.36 -5.68
C GLY A 272 6.39 5.44 -6.81
N LEU A 273 5.36 4.63 -6.60
CA LEU A 273 4.67 3.93 -7.68
C LEU A 273 3.70 4.87 -8.42
N PRO A 274 3.52 4.71 -9.74
CA PRO A 274 2.57 5.52 -10.54
C PRO A 274 1.12 5.07 -10.29
N LEU A 275 0.58 5.39 -9.11
CA LEU A 275 -0.71 4.86 -8.67
C LEU A 275 -1.88 5.76 -9.06
N HIS A 276 -2.96 5.14 -9.54
CA HIS A 276 -4.20 5.82 -9.91
C HIS A 276 -5.41 5.23 -9.19
N ALA A 277 -6.34 6.10 -8.76
CA ALA A 277 -7.60 5.68 -8.15
C ALA A 277 -8.62 5.25 -9.21
N ALA A 278 -9.52 4.33 -8.86
CA ALA A 278 -10.58 3.83 -9.75
C ALA A 278 -11.42 4.96 -10.35
N ARG A 279 -11.74 5.99 -9.56
CA ARG A 279 -12.51 7.16 -10.04
C ARG A 279 -11.81 7.89 -11.19
N ALA A 280 -10.49 8.08 -11.12
CA ALA A 280 -9.75 8.75 -12.19
C ALA A 280 -9.78 7.93 -13.49
N MET A 281 -9.68 6.60 -13.38
CA MET A 281 -9.80 5.68 -14.53
C MET A 281 -11.23 5.67 -15.09
N ARG A 282 -12.24 5.72 -14.21
CA ARG A 282 -13.66 5.82 -14.59
C ARG A 282 -13.94 7.07 -15.42
N ASP A 283 -13.50 8.22 -14.91
CA ASP A 283 -13.72 9.52 -15.54
C ASP A 283 -13.01 9.56 -16.92
N ALA A 284 -11.78 9.02 -17.01
CA ALA A 284 -11.06 8.88 -18.28
C ALA A 284 -11.82 8.03 -19.32
N CYS A 285 -12.42 6.91 -18.90
CA CYS A 285 -13.25 6.08 -19.77
C CYS A 285 -14.49 6.82 -20.30
N ALA A 286 -15.11 7.66 -19.47
CA ALA A 286 -16.34 8.37 -19.85
C ALA A 286 -16.07 9.50 -20.86
N GLU A 287 -14.91 10.16 -20.76
CA GLU A 287 -14.59 11.36 -21.54
C GLU A 287 -13.87 11.05 -22.86
N ARG A 288 -13.17 9.92 -22.97
CA ARG A 288 -12.31 9.62 -24.13
C ARG A 288 -13.00 8.78 -25.20
N SER A 289 -12.54 9.00 -26.44
CA SER A 289 -12.93 8.23 -27.61
C SER A 289 -11.79 7.99 -28.60
N ASP A 290 -10.55 8.18 -28.16
CA ASP A 290 -9.34 8.00 -28.95
C ASP A 290 -8.72 6.61 -28.72
N GLU A 291 -7.53 6.39 -29.28
CA GLU A 291 -6.79 5.13 -29.16
C GLU A 291 -6.45 4.72 -27.71
N HIS A 292 -6.37 5.70 -26.80
CA HIS A 292 -6.10 5.47 -25.37
C HIS A 292 -7.30 4.87 -24.63
N PHE A 293 -8.50 4.96 -25.19
CA PHE A 293 -9.72 4.46 -24.55
C PHE A 293 -9.64 2.96 -24.21
N ARG A 294 -9.05 2.12 -25.07
CA ARG A 294 -8.92 0.68 -24.79
C ARG A 294 -8.07 0.42 -23.56
N TYR A 295 -7.00 1.21 -23.39
CA TYR A 295 -6.13 1.14 -22.24
C TYR A 295 -6.89 1.54 -20.96
N ASP A 296 -7.58 2.68 -20.98
CA ASP A 296 -8.31 3.18 -19.81
C ASP A 296 -9.43 2.23 -19.39
N ALA A 297 -10.16 1.66 -20.36
CA ALA A 297 -11.20 0.66 -20.08
C ALA A 297 -10.63 -0.64 -19.50
N GLY A 298 -9.47 -1.10 -19.99
CA GLY A 298 -8.76 -2.24 -19.41
C GLY A 298 -8.26 -1.96 -17.99
N ALA A 299 -7.69 -0.77 -17.76
CA ALA A 299 -7.26 -0.32 -16.44
C ALA A 299 -8.44 -0.21 -15.46
N TYR A 300 -9.58 0.34 -15.91
CA TYR A 300 -10.78 0.41 -15.09
C TYR A 300 -11.33 -0.98 -14.78
N ALA A 301 -11.38 -1.89 -15.76
CA ALA A 301 -11.80 -3.27 -15.53
C ALA A 301 -10.91 -4.01 -14.54
N ALA A 302 -9.58 -3.85 -14.62
CA ALA A 302 -8.65 -4.38 -13.65
C ALA A 302 -8.93 -3.86 -12.22
N MET A 303 -9.47 -2.65 -12.10
CA MET A 303 -9.77 -2.04 -10.81
C MET A 303 -11.09 -2.51 -10.19
N CYS A 304 -12.04 -2.99 -10.99
CA CYS A 304 -13.37 -3.36 -10.53
C CYS A 304 -13.79 -4.79 -10.93
N PHE A 305 -12.83 -5.68 -11.22
CA PHE A 305 -13.12 -7.05 -11.67
C PHE A 305 -14.01 -7.87 -10.72
N ASP A 306 -14.03 -7.52 -9.43
CA ASP A 306 -14.84 -8.11 -8.37
C ASP A 306 -16.10 -7.30 -8.02
N ASP A 307 -16.32 -6.16 -8.68
CA ASP A 307 -17.53 -5.33 -8.58
C ASP A 307 -18.38 -5.47 -9.84
N LEU A 308 -19.33 -6.41 -9.79
CA LEU A 308 -20.23 -6.69 -10.91
C LEU A 308 -21.04 -5.46 -11.35
N ALA A 309 -21.40 -4.55 -10.43
CA ALA A 309 -22.20 -3.39 -10.79
C ALA A 309 -21.38 -2.37 -11.60
N GLU A 310 -20.15 -2.11 -11.17
CA GLU A 310 -19.22 -1.26 -11.94
C GLU A 310 -18.82 -1.91 -13.27
N MET A 311 -18.71 -3.24 -13.31
CA MET A 311 -18.45 -3.95 -14.56
C MET A 311 -19.62 -3.92 -15.53
N GLN A 312 -20.85 -4.05 -15.04
CA GLN A 312 -22.03 -3.85 -15.86
C GLN A 312 -22.09 -2.42 -16.41
N TRP A 313 -21.77 -1.40 -15.61
CA TRP A 313 -21.69 -0.02 -16.10
C TRP A 313 -20.66 0.13 -17.23
N LEU A 314 -19.44 -0.37 -17.06
CA LEU A 314 -18.42 -0.28 -18.12
C LEU A 314 -18.89 -0.98 -19.41
N LEU A 315 -19.39 -2.20 -19.30
CA LEU A 315 -19.79 -3.02 -20.45
C LEU A 315 -21.02 -2.46 -21.18
N HIS A 316 -21.99 -1.88 -20.47
CA HIS A 316 -23.28 -1.49 -21.03
C HIS A 316 -23.47 0.00 -21.27
N ASP A 317 -22.75 0.86 -20.56
CA ASP A 317 -22.95 2.30 -20.68
C ASP A 317 -21.77 2.95 -21.41
N VAL A 318 -20.56 2.40 -21.26
CA VAL A 318 -19.33 2.97 -21.84
C VAL A 318 -18.93 2.26 -23.14
N LEU A 319 -19.06 0.93 -23.18
CA LEU A 319 -18.58 0.10 -24.29
C LEU A 319 -19.66 -0.26 -25.34
N THR A 320 -20.82 0.39 -25.33
CA THR A 320 -21.89 0.15 -26.31
C THR A 320 -21.79 0.95 -27.60
N GLY A 321 -20.71 1.72 -27.78
CA GLY A 321 -20.52 2.61 -28.92
C GLY A 321 -20.27 1.89 -30.24
N ASP A 322 -19.17 2.23 -30.91
CA ASP A 322 -18.77 1.62 -32.18
C ASP A 322 -18.40 0.12 -32.06
N ALA A 323 -18.03 -0.49 -33.18
CA ALA A 323 -17.67 -1.91 -33.24
C ALA A 323 -16.44 -2.25 -32.38
N ASP A 324 -15.47 -1.34 -32.26
CA ASP A 324 -14.24 -1.58 -31.51
C ASP A 324 -14.50 -1.60 -30.00
N ARG A 325 -15.38 -0.71 -29.53
CA ARG A 325 -15.84 -0.71 -28.13
C ARG A 325 -16.63 -1.97 -27.78
N ARG A 326 -17.53 -2.42 -28.67
CA ARG A 326 -18.29 -3.66 -28.44
C ARG A 326 -17.40 -4.89 -28.48
N ALA A 327 -16.38 -4.91 -29.35
CA ALA A 327 -15.36 -5.96 -29.35
C ALA A 327 -14.59 -5.98 -28.02
N LEU A 328 -14.18 -4.81 -27.50
CA LEU A 328 -13.55 -4.72 -26.19
C LEU A 328 -14.48 -5.18 -25.05
N ALA A 329 -15.78 -4.85 -25.10
CA ALA A 329 -16.75 -5.34 -24.12
C ALA A 329 -16.81 -6.87 -24.11
N ALA A 330 -16.81 -7.49 -25.29
CA ALA A 330 -16.79 -8.94 -25.43
C ALA A 330 -15.52 -9.55 -24.83
N GLU A 331 -14.35 -8.99 -25.15
CA GLU A 331 -13.05 -9.43 -24.64
C GLU A 331 -12.98 -9.35 -23.11
N LEU A 332 -13.46 -8.24 -22.53
CA LEU A 332 -13.48 -8.07 -21.08
C LEU A 332 -14.48 -9.00 -20.39
N ALA A 333 -15.69 -9.16 -20.95
CA ALA A 333 -16.70 -10.04 -20.39
C ALA A 333 -16.29 -11.51 -20.45
N ASP A 334 -15.61 -11.95 -21.51
CA ASP A 334 -15.04 -13.29 -21.64
C ASP A 334 -13.93 -13.53 -20.60
N ARG A 335 -12.99 -12.60 -20.51
CA ARG A 335 -11.87 -12.68 -19.54
C ARG A 335 -12.33 -12.73 -18.09
N LEU A 336 -13.44 -12.08 -17.78
CA LEU A 336 -14.04 -12.05 -16.44
C LEU A 336 -15.07 -13.16 -16.22
N GLU A 337 -15.22 -14.08 -17.18
CA GLU A 337 -16.20 -15.17 -17.16
C GLU A 337 -17.65 -14.68 -16.93
N LEU A 338 -17.96 -13.48 -17.39
CA LEU A 338 -19.26 -12.85 -17.28
C LEU A 338 -20.20 -13.35 -18.38
N VAL A 339 -20.50 -14.64 -18.38
CA VAL A 339 -21.32 -15.33 -19.41
C VAL A 339 -22.66 -14.63 -19.62
N GLY A 340 -23.31 -14.20 -18.54
CA GLY A 340 -24.57 -13.44 -18.62
C GLY A 340 -24.44 -12.13 -19.40
N GLU A 341 -23.30 -11.45 -19.29
CA GLU A 341 -23.02 -10.21 -20.02
C GLU A 341 -22.63 -10.48 -21.47
N LEU A 342 -21.85 -11.52 -21.75
CA LEU A 342 -21.58 -11.99 -23.11
C LEU A 342 -22.88 -12.30 -23.88
N LEU A 343 -23.83 -13.02 -23.25
CA LEU A 343 -25.12 -13.31 -23.87
C LEU A 343 -25.95 -12.06 -24.15
N ARG A 344 -25.88 -11.05 -23.27
CA ARG A 344 -26.55 -9.75 -23.49
C ARG A 344 -25.92 -8.96 -24.64
N LEU A 345 -24.59 -8.96 -24.74
CA LEU A 345 -23.85 -8.36 -25.86
C LEU A 345 -24.25 -9.05 -27.17
N LEU A 346 -24.26 -10.39 -27.19
CA LEU A 346 -24.66 -11.21 -28.33
C LEU A 346 -26.10 -10.91 -28.77
N ALA A 347 -27.03 -10.75 -27.83
CA ALA A 347 -28.44 -10.44 -28.13
C ALA A 347 -28.61 -9.06 -28.80
N ARG A 348 -27.70 -8.12 -28.55
CA ARG A 348 -27.73 -6.75 -29.09
C ARG A 348 -26.90 -6.57 -30.37
N GLU A 349 -25.95 -7.46 -30.64
CA GLU A 349 -25.05 -7.34 -31.80
C GLU A 349 -25.79 -7.56 -33.12
N ARG A 350 -25.63 -6.58 -34.01
CA ARG A 350 -26.25 -6.52 -35.34
C ARG A 350 -25.29 -6.88 -36.45
N ASP A 351 -23.99 -6.68 -36.23
CA ASP A 351 -22.96 -7.05 -37.20
C ASP A 351 -22.79 -8.58 -37.23
N PRO A 352 -22.98 -9.25 -38.38
CA PRO A 352 -22.90 -10.71 -38.47
C PRO A 352 -21.53 -11.29 -38.08
N VAL A 353 -20.44 -10.57 -38.37
CA VAL A 353 -19.08 -11.04 -38.08
C VAL A 353 -18.79 -10.95 -36.59
N ALA A 354 -19.10 -9.81 -35.95
CA ALA A 354 -18.97 -9.63 -34.51
C ALA A 354 -19.90 -10.58 -33.74
N ARG A 355 -21.12 -10.80 -34.24
CA ARG A 355 -22.07 -11.76 -33.65
C ARG A 355 -21.54 -13.18 -33.67
N GLN A 356 -20.90 -13.62 -34.77
CA GLN A 356 -20.27 -14.94 -34.84
C GLN A 356 -19.13 -15.07 -33.83
N ARG A 357 -18.27 -14.05 -33.70
CA ARG A 357 -17.20 -14.04 -32.68
C ARG A 357 -17.76 -14.16 -31.27
N LEU A 358 -18.83 -13.42 -30.96
CA LEU A 358 -19.51 -13.52 -29.66
C LEU A 358 -20.10 -14.92 -29.43
N MET A 359 -20.67 -15.55 -30.46
CA MET A 359 -21.13 -16.94 -30.37
C MET A 359 -19.98 -17.89 -30.03
N ASP A 360 -18.85 -17.75 -30.70
CA ASP A 360 -17.66 -18.58 -30.46
C ASP A 360 -17.16 -18.45 -29.00
N LEU A 361 -17.17 -17.23 -28.43
CA LEU A 361 -16.85 -16.99 -27.01
C LEU A 361 -17.88 -17.63 -26.06
N THR A 362 -19.17 -17.59 -26.40
CA THR A 362 -20.23 -18.20 -25.56
C THR A 362 -20.29 -19.73 -25.63
N HIS A 363 -19.58 -20.36 -26.59
CA HIS A 363 -19.61 -21.81 -26.81
C HIS A 363 -18.56 -22.60 -25.99
N VAL A 364 -17.86 -21.95 -25.05
CA VAL A 364 -16.97 -22.65 -24.10
C VAL A 364 -17.81 -23.39 -23.06
N GLY A 365 -18.30 -24.56 -23.46
CA GLY A 365 -19.16 -25.45 -22.68
C GLY A 365 -19.27 -26.86 -23.27
N ALA A 366 -18.29 -27.32 -24.05
CA ALA A 366 -18.10 -28.75 -24.29
C ALA A 366 -17.02 -29.22 -23.30
N PRO A 367 -17.39 -30.02 -22.27
CA PRO A 367 -16.42 -30.53 -21.31
C PRO A 367 -15.40 -31.43 -22.02
N SER A 368 -14.12 -31.17 -21.80
CA SER A 368 -13.04 -32.14 -22.01
C SER A 368 -12.87 -33.01 -20.78
#